data_AF-A0A1H6KQF4-F1
#
_entry.id   AF-A0A1H6KQF4-F1
#
_cell.length_a   1.000
_cell.length_b   1.000
_cell.length_c   1.000
_cell.angle_alpha   90.00
_cell.angle_beta   90.00
_cell.angle_gamma   90.00
#
_symmetry.space_group_name_H-M   'P 1'
#
loop_
_entity.id
_entity.type
_entity.pdbx_description
1 polymer ?
#
loop_
_entity_poly.entity_id
_entity_poly.type
_entity_poly.pdbx_seq_one_letter_code
_entity_poly.pdbx_strand_id
1 'polypeptide(L)'
;MKINKLLLFLLALVSLNSCVEYVDNGTEPDGPEKPEEQVFVAKLSEESEGEFVGDEFIFEATLNGVDVTSSTTFKVNGVAVKGNVYKAIKEGENAVLATMDDFTSTFRFTVKEKGEEEPEPTGNRIEYDDNSFEVKTTIWLLNVKSDEDVPYPYELTLQDGSKVLCTKWMMISTSATNVTNLQQVMDSDYYYLSVVYVPVNSDNTVAFPDETTTYFDEGGVKIDTEEYEMEDVEYTFNSVTSTDADYEGEALLENSNTANLFWNGAYMVSTVDLGSKPKNNALSNTNKIEFISKDKIKNLKITK
;
A
#
# COMPACT_ATOMS: atom_id res chain seq x y z
N MET A 1 8.47 -102.56 9.23
CA MET A 1 8.83 -102.71 7.80
C MET A 1 7.67 -102.15 6.97
N LYS A 2 7.95 -101.21 6.05
CA LYS A 2 7.13 -100.83 4.88
C LYS A 2 5.74 -100.19 5.11
N ILE A 3 5.59 -98.93 4.69
CA ILE A 3 4.67 -98.47 3.60
C ILE A 3 4.98 -96.99 3.23
N ASN A 4 6.24 -96.53 3.36
CA ASN A 4 6.75 -95.47 2.50
C ASN A 4 7.00 -96.12 1.13
N LYS A 5 6.12 -95.85 0.14
CA LYS A 5 6.33 -95.97 -1.33
C LYS A 5 5.04 -96.08 -2.16
N LEU A 6 3.85 -96.10 -1.55
CA LEU A 6 2.59 -96.34 -2.30
C LEU A 6 1.89 -95.07 -2.81
N LEU A 7 2.15 -93.89 -2.23
CA LEU A 7 1.52 -92.64 -2.68
C LEU A 7 2.31 -91.89 -3.77
N LEU A 8 3.59 -92.21 -3.96
CA LEU A 8 4.44 -91.56 -4.97
C LEU A 8 4.30 -92.19 -6.38
N PHE A 9 3.46 -93.22 -6.53
CA PHE A 9 3.32 -93.98 -7.78
C PHE A 9 1.97 -93.78 -8.48
N LEU A 10 1.04 -92.99 -7.90
CA LEU A 10 -0.30 -92.77 -8.48
C LEU A 10 -0.47 -91.42 -9.21
N LEU A 11 0.57 -90.58 -9.28
CA LEU A 11 0.53 -89.30 -10.02
C LEU A 11 1.42 -89.27 -11.28
N ALA A 12 2.02 -90.40 -11.66
CA ALA A 12 2.98 -90.48 -12.78
C ALA A 12 2.43 -91.22 -14.03
N LEU A 13 1.13 -91.49 -14.11
CA LEU A 13 0.55 -92.36 -15.15
C LEU A 13 -0.75 -91.83 -15.77
N VAL A 14 -0.85 -90.51 -15.97
CA VAL A 14 -1.80 -89.94 -16.93
C VAL A 14 -1.01 -89.23 -18.04
N SER A 15 -0.83 -90.02 -19.10
CA SER A 15 -0.82 -89.57 -20.51
C SER A 15 0.22 -88.55 -20.94
N LEU A 16 1.40 -89.07 -21.27
CA LEU A 16 2.03 -88.73 -22.54
C LEU A 16 1.17 -89.32 -23.68
N ASN A 17 1.03 -88.54 -24.76
CA ASN A 17 0.30 -88.77 -26.02
C ASN A 17 -1.18 -88.36 -26.06
N SER A 18 -1.41 -87.06 -26.16
CA SER A 18 -2.20 -86.56 -27.29
C SER A 18 -1.45 -85.38 -27.92
N CYS A 19 -0.97 -85.55 -29.15
CA CYS A 19 -0.63 -84.43 -30.00
C CYS A 19 -1.90 -83.61 -30.18
N VAL A 20 -2.02 -82.51 -29.44
CA VAL A 20 -2.96 -81.45 -29.78
C VAL A 20 -2.18 -80.53 -30.71
N GLU A 21 -2.64 -80.48 -31.95
CA GLU A 21 -2.29 -79.47 -32.93
C GLU A 21 -2.46 -78.11 -32.23
N TYR A 22 -1.35 -77.41 -31.97
CA TYR A 22 -1.40 -76.03 -31.50
C TYR A 22 -1.98 -75.21 -32.66
N VAL A 23 -3.28 -74.96 -32.59
CA VAL A 23 -3.87 -73.82 -33.27
C VAL A 23 -3.32 -72.60 -32.54
N ASP A 24 -2.29 -72.01 -33.14
CA ASP A 24 -1.79 -70.68 -32.80
C ASP A 24 -2.95 -69.69 -32.97
N ASN A 25 -3.62 -69.40 -31.86
CA ASN A 25 -4.64 -68.38 -31.76
C ASN A 25 -4.04 -67.13 -31.08
N GLY A 26 -2.82 -66.75 -31.47
CA GLY A 26 -2.34 -65.37 -31.56
C GLY A 26 -2.58 -64.42 -30.37
N THR A 27 -2.68 -64.92 -29.14
CA THR A 27 -2.75 -64.08 -27.94
C THR A 27 -1.85 -64.69 -26.88
N GLU A 28 -0.71 -64.04 -26.65
CA GLU A 28 0.13 -64.31 -25.49
C GLU A 28 -0.72 -64.14 -24.22
N PRO A 29 -0.61 -65.03 -23.22
CA PRO A 29 -1.18 -64.74 -21.91
C PRO A 29 -0.47 -63.50 -21.38
N ASP A 30 -1.23 -62.44 -21.09
CA ASP A 30 -0.71 -61.27 -20.38
C ASP A 30 0.03 -61.78 -19.14
N GLY A 31 1.32 -61.46 -19.06
CA GLY A 31 2.14 -61.77 -17.89
C GLY A 31 1.51 -61.18 -16.62
N PRO A 32 1.98 -61.56 -15.42
CA PRO A 32 1.50 -60.95 -14.18
C PRO A 32 1.51 -59.42 -14.34
N GLU A 33 0.36 -58.77 -14.06
CA GLU A 33 0.22 -57.32 -14.12
C GLU A 33 1.45 -56.69 -13.46
N LYS A 34 2.13 -55.81 -14.22
CA LYS A 34 3.28 -55.08 -13.72
C LYS A 34 2.80 -54.32 -12.47
N PRO A 35 3.47 -54.48 -11.30
CA PRO A 35 3.04 -53.77 -10.10
C PRO A 35 2.95 -52.27 -10.42
N GLU A 36 1.85 -51.65 -10.00
CA GLU A 36 1.68 -50.20 -10.15
C GLU A 36 2.92 -49.49 -9.62
N GLU A 37 3.51 -48.64 -10.45
CA GLU A 37 4.70 -47.88 -10.10
C GLU A 37 4.33 -46.95 -8.94
N GLN A 38 4.99 -47.13 -7.80
CA GLN A 38 4.73 -46.31 -6.62
C GLN A 38 5.33 -44.91 -6.81
N VAL A 39 4.48 -43.90 -6.83
CA VAL A 39 4.84 -42.50 -7.09
C VAL A 39 4.77 -41.72 -5.79
N PHE A 40 5.93 -41.35 -5.26
CA PHE A 40 6.06 -40.51 -4.07
C PHE A 40 6.43 -39.07 -4.45
N VAL A 41 5.58 -38.11 -4.08
CA VAL A 41 5.72 -36.70 -4.43
C VAL A 41 5.60 -35.85 -3.19
N ALA A 42 6.58 -34.97 -2.96
CA ALA A 42 6.49 -33.91 -1.97
C ALA A 42 6.50 -32.54 -2.66
N LYS A 43 5.75 -31.59 -2.10
CA LYS A 43 5.68 -30.21 -2.58
C LYS A 43 5.41 -29.23 -1.42
N LEU A 44 5.49 -27.94 -1.75
CA LEU A 44 4.90 -26.91 -0.90
C LEU A 44 3.38 -27.05 -0.93
N SER A 45 2.74 -26.97 0.24
CA SER A 45 1.29 -27.03 0.33
C SER A 45 0.65 -25.79 -0.26
N GLU A 46 -0.55 -25.94 -0.81
CA GLU A 46 -1.36 -24.81 -1.30
C GLU A 46 -1.81 -23.90 -0.15
N GLU A 47 -1.82 -24.41 1.08
CA GLU A 47 -2.08 -23.65 2.31
C GLU A 47 -0.85 -22.88 2.81
N SER A 48 0.31 -23.03 2.16
CA SER A 48 1.53 -22.33 2.54
C SER A 48 1.50 -20.88 2.05
N GLU A 49 1.20 -19.95 2.95
CA GLU A 49 1.24 -18.50 2.68
C GLU A 49 2.66 -17.90 2.80
N GLY A 50 3.67 -18.69 3.17
CA GLY A 50 5.02 -18.18 3.38
C GLY A 50 5.69 -17.63 2.13
N GLU A 51 6.16 -16.38 2.22
CA GLU A 51 6.91 -15.70 1.15
C GLU A 51 8.25 -15.14 1.65
N PHE A 52 8.30 -14.74 2.93
CA PHE A 52 9.39 -13.96 3.49
C PHE A 52 10.16 -14.70 4.59
N VAL A 53 11.33 -14.15 4.94
CA VAL A 53 12.07 -14.56 6.15
C VAL A 53 11.17 -14.34 7.38
N GLY A 54 11.07 -15.37 8.22
CA GLY A 54 10.21 -15.38 9.39
C GLY A 54 8.86 -16.08 9.17
N ASP A 55 8.45 -16.28 7.92
CA ASP A 55 7.19 -16.97 7.61
C ASP A 55 7.31 -18.48 7.79
N GLU A 56 6.16 -19.12 7.93
CA GLU A 56 6.01 -20.56 7.99
C GLU A 56 5.68 -21.13 6.60
N PHE A 57 6.50 -22.07 6.15
CA PHE A 57 6.33 -22.82 4.92
C PHE A 57 5.82 -24.21 5.26
N ILE A 58 4.66 -24.58 4.69
CA ILE A 58 4.01 -25.86 4.96
C ILE A 58 4.30 -26.83 3.82
N PHE A 59 4.79 -28.02 4.16
CA PHE A 59 5.07 -29.08 3.20
C PHE A 59 3.99 -30.15 3.25
N GLU A 60 3.76 -30.78 2.10
CA GLU A 60 2.90 -31.94 1.96
C GLU A 60 3.57 -33.03 1.13
N ALA A 61 3.23 -34.28 1.40
CA ALA A 61 3.73 -35.44 0.68
C ALA A 61 2.61 -36.44 0.40
N THR A 62 2.64 -37.02 -0.80
CA THR A 62 1.68 -38.04 -1.24
C THR A 62 2.39 -39.28 -1.76
N LEU A 63 1.81 -40.45 -1.51
CA LEU A 63 2.19 -41.72 -2.14
C LEU A 63 0.98 -42.22 -2.93
N ASN A 64 1.12 -42.33 -4.26
CA ASN A 64 0.02 -42.66 -5.16
C ASN A 64 -1.23 -41.78 -4.94
N GLY A 65 -1.02 -40.49 -4.61
CA GLY A 65 -2.08 -39.52 -4.33
C GLY A 65 -2.70 -39.60 -2.93
N VAL A 66 -2.26 -40.51 -2.06
CA VAL A 66 -2.68 -40.59 -0.65
C VAL A 66 -1.75 -39.72 0.20
N ASP A 67 -2.30 -38.88 1.06
CA ASP A 67 -1.53 -38.05 2.00
C ASP A 67 -0.74 -38.93 2.97
N VAL A 68 0.58 -38.72 2.98
CA VAL A 68 1.56 -39.39 3.84
C VAL A 68 2.47 -38.37 4.53
N THR A 69 2.02 -37.12 4.65
CA THR A 69 2.78 -36.00 5.20
C THR A 69 3.25 -36.28 6.64
N SER A 70 2.37 -36.85 7.47
CA SER A 70 2.67 -37.15 8.88
C SER A 70 3.75 -38.23 9.08
N SER A 71 3.91 -39.14 8.11
CA SER A 71 4.93 -40.20 8.09
C SER A 71 6.19 -39.79 7.32
N THR A 72 6.20 -38.62 6.69
CA THR A 72 7.33 -38.14 5.89
C THR A 72 8.28 -37.29 6.73
N THR A 73 9.58 -37.55 6.60
CA THR A 73 10.61 -36.69 7.17
C THR A 73 11.06 -35.66 6.13
N PHE A 74 11.00 -34.38 6.49
CA PHE A 74 11.46 -33.28 5.64
C PHE A 74 12.80 -32.73 6.14
N LYS A 75 13.68 -32.38 5.19
CA LYS A 75 14.92 -31.65 5.44
C LYS A 75 15.00 -30.45 4.51
N VAL A 76 15.29 -29.28 5.05
CA VAL A 76 15.54 -28.05 4.29
C VAL A 76 17.03 -27.74 4.36
N ASN A 77 17.69 -27.65 3.19
CA ASN A 77 19.14 -27.46 3.06
C ASN A 77 19.96 -28.44 3.94
N GLY A 78 19.47 -29.68 4.06
CA GLY A 78 20.09 -30.75 4.86
C GLY A 78 19.74 -30.76 6.35
N VAL A 79 19.02 -29.76 6.87
CA VAL A 79 18.60 -29.68 8.27
C VAL A 79 17.19 -30.26 8.42
N ALA A 80 17.00 -31.18 9.37
CA ALA A 80 15.70 -31.79 9.64
C ALA A 80 14.68 -30.76 10.15
N VAL A 81 13.48 -30.80 9.58
CA VAL A 81 12.33 -30.00 9.99
C VAL A 81 11.52 -30.79 11.01
N LYS A 82 10.98 -30.10 12.01
CA LYS A 82 10.10 -30.73 13.01
C LYS A 82 8.68 -30.78 12.44
N GLY A 83 8.25 -31.97 12.02
CA GLY A 83 6.97 -32.13 11.33
C GLY A 83 7.08 -31.65 9.88
N ASN A 84 6.07 -30.93 9.41
CA ASN A 84 5.97 -30.45 8.02
C ASN A 84 5.99 -28.92 7.89
N VAL A 85 6.27 -28.19 8.98
CA VAL A 85 6.33 -26.72 8.97
C VAL A 85 7.76 -26.24 9.15
N TYR A 86 8.25 -25.45 8.19
CA TYR A 86 9.56 -24.83 8.22
C TYR A 86 9.44 -23.31 8.37
N LYS A 87 10.03 -22.77 9.44
CA LYS A 87 10.15 -21.32 9.62
C LYS A 87 11.41 -20.81 8.93
N ALA A 88 11.27 -19.97 7.91
CA ALA A 88 12.41 -19.47 7.16
C ALA A 88 13.26 -18.52 7.99
N ILE A 89 14.58 -18.74 8.01
CA ILE A 89 15.53 -17.93 8.77
C ILE A 89 16.48 -17.11 7.89
N LYS A 90 16.46 -17.35 6.58
CA LYS A 90 17.32 -16.69 5.61
C LYS A 90 16.64 -16.66 4.25
N GLU A 91 16.81 -15.56 3.55
CA GLU A 91 16.41 -15.41 2.16
C GLU A 91 17.21 -16.32 1.20
N GLY A 92 16.64 -16.50 0.01
CA GLY A 92 17.22 -17.25 -1.10
C GLY A 92 16.50 -18.55 -1.39
N GLU A 93 17.09 -19.32 -2.30
CA GLU A 93 16.56 -20.62 -2.71
C GLU A 93 16.85 -21.69 -1.65
N ASN A 94 15.81 -22.43 -1.27
CA ASN A 94 15.85 -23.49 -0.28
C ASN A 94 15.52 -24.82 -0.95
N ALA A 95 16.38 -25.83 -0.77
CA ALA A 95 16.16 -27.17 -1.28
C ALA A 95 15.56 -28.07 -0.20
N VAL A 96 14.47 -28.76 -0.54
CA VAL A 96 13.79 -29.70 0.35
C VAL A 96 14.04 -31.12 -0.09
N LEU A 97 14.37 -31.98 0.87
CA LEU A 97 14.39 -33.44 0.71
C LEU A 97 13.32 -34.03 1.62
N ALA A 98 12.35 -34.72 1.03
CA ALA A 98 11.35 -35.51 1.70
C ALA A 98 11.70 -36.99 1.60
N THR A 99 11.62 -37.72 2.72
CA THR A 99 11.92 -39.15 2.78
C THR A 99 10.85 -39.90 3.58
N MET A 100 10.38 -41.01 3.03
CA MET A 100 9.49 -41.97 3.69
C MET A 100 9.92 -43.38 3.31
N ASP A 101 10.36 -44.20 4.27
CA ASP A 101 10.98 -45.51 4.01
C ASP A 101 12.08 -45.43 2.94
N ASP A 102 11.94 -46.16 1.83
CA ASP A 102 12.88 -46.15 0.69
C ASP A 102 12.53 -45.09 -0.38
N PHE A 103 11.47 -44.30 -0.18
CA PHE A 103 11.03 -43.26 -1.10
C PHE A 103 11.66 -41.90 -0.80
N THR A 104 12.05 -41.20 -1.86
CA THR A 104 12.63 -39.86 -1.77
C THR A 104 12.02 -38.93 -2.80
N SER A 105 11.73 -37.70 -2.40
CA SER A 105 11.29 -36.63 -3.29
C SER A 105 12.00 -35.33 -2.95
N THR A 106 12.28 -34.49 -3.96
CA THR A 106 13.00 -33.23 -3.78
C THR A 106 12.32 -32.10 -4.52
N PHE A 107 12.22 -30.93 -3.90
CA PHE A 107 11.71 -29.72 -4.53
C PHE A 107 12.45 -28.48 -3.99
N ARG A 108 12.19 -27.32 -4.58
CA ARG A 108 12.80 -26.04 -4.20
C ARG A 108 11.73 -24.97 -4.02
N PHE A 109 11.98 -24.04 -3.12
CA PHE A 109 11.17 -22.83 -2.95
C PHE A 109 12.10 -21.64 -2.64
N THR A 110 11.64 -20.42 -2.88
CA THR A 110 12.42 -19.20 -2.67
C THR A 110 11.82 -18.42 -1.53
N VAL A 111 12.68 -18.00 -0.60
CA VAL A 111 12.33 -17.07 0.49
C VAL A 111 12.84 -15.69 0.10
N LYS A 112 11.98 -14.68 0.20
CA LYS A 112 12.37 -13.28 -0.05
C LYS A 112 12.77 -12.59 1.25
N GLU A 113 13.61 -11.57 1.14
CA GLU A 113 13.80 -10.62 2.24
C GLU A 113 12.49 -9.89 2.50
N LYS A 114 12.05 -9.83 3.76
CA LYS A 114 10.93 -8.95 4.11
C LYS A 114 11.49 -7.53 4.02
N GLY A 115 11.04 -6.76 3.04
CA GLY A 115 11.32 -5.32 3.04
C GLY A 115 10.89 -4.75 4.38
N GLU A 116 11.69 -3.86 4.98
CA GLU A 116 11.21 -3.07 6.11
C GLU A 116 10.01 -2.27 5.62
N GLU A 117 8.82 -2.55 6.16
CA GLU A 117 7.70 -1.60 6.03
C GLU A 117 8.19 -0.31 6.69
N GLU A 118 8.37 0.74 5.88
CA GLU A 118 8.70 2.04 6.43
C GLU A 118 7.60 2.43 7.41
N PRO A 119 7.94 2.86 8.64
CA PRO A 119 6.93 3.25 9.60
C PRO A 119 6.11 4.39 9.00
N GLU A 120 4.78 4.29 9.08
CA GLU A 120 3.91 5.38 8.67
C GLU A 120 4.31 6.67 9.39
N PRO A 121 4.33 7.81 8.68
CA PRO A 121 4.68 9.08 9.30
C PRO A 121 3.69 9.40 10.42
N THR A 122 4.20 9.83 11.58
CA THR A 122 3.39 10.19 12.76
C THR A 122 3.33 11.71 13.01
N GLY A 123 4.04 12.49 12.17
CA GLY A 123 4.12 13.94 12.25
C GLY A 123 3.30 14.63 11.17
N ASN A 124 3.94 15.58 10.48
CA ASN A 124 3.33 16.34 9.39
C ASN A 124 3.03 15.42 8.21
N ARG A 125 1.75 15.25 7.89
CA ARG A 125 1.32 14.24 6.91
C ARG A 125 -0.05 14.56 6.30
N ILE A 126 -0.32 13.94 5.17
CA ILE A 126 -1.65 13.81 4.58
C ILE A 126 -2.07 12.34 4.78
N GLU A 127 -3.24 12.09 5.34
CA GLU A 127 -3.85 10.76 5.39
C GLU A 127 -4.94 10.66 4.32
N TYR A 128 -4.89 9.61 3.51
CA TYR A 128 -5.85 9.33 2.44
C TYR A 128 -5.89 7.82 2.17
N ASP A 129 -7.10 7.25 2.12
CA ASP A 129 -7.35 5.82 1.84
C ASP A 129 -6.50 4.87 2.71
N ASP A 130 -6.55 5.06 4.03
CA ASP A 130 -5.76 4.33 5.05
C ASP A 130 -4.23 4.44 4.91
N ASN A 131 -3.73 5.27 3.99
CA ASN A 131 -2.31 5.54 3.80
C ASN A 131 -1.91 6.89 4.39
N SER A 132 -0.63 7.04 4.71
CA SER A 132 -0.09 8.25 5.32
C SER A 132 1.14 8.76 4.57
N PHE A 133 1.09 10.02 4.14
CA PHE A 133 2.06 10.63 3.23
C PHE A 133 2.75 11.82 3.91
N GLU A 134 4.05 11.73 4.13
CA GLU A 134 4.81 12.78 4.82
C GLU A 134 4.81 14.10 4.01
N VAL A 135 4.47 15.20 4.69
CA VAL A 135 4.66 16.55 4.15
C VAL A 135 5.67 17.33 4.97
N LYS A 136 6.49 18.14 4.30
CA LYS A 136 7.69 18.76 4.88
C LYS A 136 7.56 20.26 5.04
N THR A 137 6.76 20.90 4.20
CA THR A 137 6.59 22.35 4.20
C THR A 137 5.13 22.73 4.14
N THR A 138 4.75 23.67 5.00
CA THR A 138 3.45 24.33 4.95
C THR A 138 3.58 25.84 4.87
N ILE A 139 2.81 26.45 3.97
CA ILE A 139 2.83 27.88 3.70
C ILE A 139 1.40 28.39 3.60
N TRP A 140 1.16 29.53 4.23
CA TRP A 140 -0.04 30.34 4.02
C TRP A 140 0.32 31.57 3.19
N LEU A 141 -0.32 31.72 2.04
CA LEU A 141 -0.09 32.79 1.09
C LEU A 141 -1.28 33.74 1.09
N LEU A 142 -1.05 34.99 1.50
CA LEU A 142 -2.05 36.04 1.38
C LEU A 142 -2.05 36.58 -0.04
N ASN A 143 -3.21 36.53 -0.71
CA ASN A 143 -3.39 37.22 -1.97
C ASN A 143 -3.49 38.73 -1.72
N VAL A 144 -2.55 39.50 -2.27
CA VAL A 144 -2.51 40.97 -2.13
C VAL A 144 -2.87 41.69 -3.43
N LYS A 145 -3.16 40.96 -4.52
CA LYS A 145 -3.54 41.61 -5.77
C LYS A 145 -5.01 42.00 -5.73
N SER A 146 -5.30 43.29 -5.84
CA SER A 146 -6.58 43.76 -6.35
C SER A 146 -6.58 43.52 -7.86
N ASP A 147 -7.47 42.68 -8.36
CA ASP A 147 -7.84 42.77 -9.77
C ASP A 147 -8.45 44.16 -10.02
N GLU A 148 -8.25 44.80 -11.17
CA GLU A 148 -8.89 46.10 -11.43
C GLU A 148 -10.43 45.99 -11.36
N ASP A 149 -10.95 44.78 -11.57
CA ASP A 149 -12.37 44.45 -11.51
C ASP A 149 -12.85 43.92 -10.15
N VAL A 150 -11.94 43.58 -9.20
CA VAL A 150 -12.30 43.03 -7.89
C VAL A 150 -11.59 43.78 -6.76
N PRO A 151 -12.32 44.59 -5.96
CA PRO A 151 -11.71 45.34 -4.88
C PRO A 151 -11.11 44.40 -3.83
N TYR A 152 -9.92 44.75 -3.36
CA TYR A 152 -9.31 44.18 -2.17
C TYR A 152 -9.57 45.15 -1.00
N PRO A 153 -10.23 44.74 0.10
CA PRO A 153 -10.61 43.37 0.46
C PRO A 153 -11.85 42.88 -0.31
N TYR A 154 -11.96 41.56 -0.46
CA TYR A 154 -13.04 40.90 -1.18
C TYR A 154 -14.34 40.98 -0.39
N GLU A 155 -15.48 41.22 -1.05
CA GLU A 155 -16.80 41.13 -0.40
C GLU A 155 -17.43 39.76 -0.70
N LEU A 156 -17.44 38.88 0.30
CA LEU A 156 -18.06 37.56 0.22
C LEU A 156 -19.54 37.66 0.61
N THR A 157 -20.43 37.06 -0.19
CA THR A 157 -21.85 36.91 0.16
C THR A 157 -22.07 35.52 0.74
N LEU A 158 -22.47 35.45 2.01
CA LEU A 158 -22.74 34.19 2.71
C LEU A 158 -24.09 33.58 2.28
N GLN A 159 -24.34 32.32 2.64
CA GLN A 159 -25.59 31.61 2.29
C GLN A 159 -26.86 32.31 2.79
N ASP A 160 -26.77 33.06 3.89
CA ASP A 160 -27.88 33.86 4.44
C ASP A 160 -28.08 35.22 3.74
N GLY A 161 -27.27 35.52 2.72
CA GLY A 161 -27.28 36.77 1.96
C GLY A 161 -26.53 37.92 2.64
N SER A 162 -25.97 37.73 3.83
CA SER A 162 -25.12 38.72 4.47
C SER A 162 -23.79 38.87 3.71
N LYS A 163 -23.15 40.04 3.88
CA LYS A 163 -21.90 40.40 3.21
C LYS A 163 -20.79 40.58 4.24
N VAL A 164 -19.65 39.95 4.00
CA VAL A 164 -18.47 40.02 4.87
C VAL A 164 -17.27 40.44 4.03
N LEU A 165 -16.45 41.37 4.54
CA LEU A 165 -15.19 41.73 3.92
C LEU A 165 -14.12 40.72 4.34
N CYS A 166 -13.43 40.16 3.36
CA CYS A 166 -12.47 39.08 3.55
C CYS A 166 -11.17 39.35 2.80
N THR A 167 -10.10 38.74 3.29
CA THR A 167 -8.86 38.51 2.55
C THR A 167 -8.89 37.10 1.96
N LYS A 168 -8.25 36.89 0.80
CA LYS A 168 -8.15 35.58 0.15
C LYS A 168 -6.79 34.97 0.47
N TRP A 169 -6.78 33.77 1.01
CA TRP A 169 -5.59 33.03 1.44
C TRP A 169 -5.49 31.71 0.70
N MET A 170 -4.27 31.25 0.47
CA MET A 170 -3.97 29.93 -0.06
C MET A 170 -3.07 29.19 0.94
N MET A 171 -3.51 28.04 1.42
CA MET A 171 -2.69 27.12 2.19
C MET A 171 -2.10 26.07 1.27
N ILE A 172 -0.82 25.77 1.46
CA ILE A 172 -0.13 24.72 0.75
C ILE A 172 0.65 23.91 1.77
N SER A 173 0.40 22.60 1.83
CA SER A 173 1.25 21.62 2.52
C SER A 173 1.79 20.62 1.51
N THR A 174 3.10 20.39 1.48
CA THR A 174 3.75 19.61 0.40
C THR A 174 4.95 18.83 0.89
N SER A 175 5.28 17.74 0.20
CA SER A 175 6.50 16.94 0.43
C SER A 175 7.79 17.67 0.02
N ALA A 176 7.72 18.80 -0.69
CA ALA A 176 8.87 19.63 -1.00
C ALA A 176 9.42 20.36 0.26
N THR A 177 10.74 20.48 0.40
CA THR A 177 11.38 21.09 1.61
C THR A 177 11.73 22.57 1.48
N ASN A 178 11.81 23.11 0.26
CA ASN A 178 12.30 24.48 0.00
C ASN A 178 11.45 25.16 -1.06
N VAL A 179 10.15 25.30 -0.78
CA VAL A 179 9.20 25.92 -1.69
C VAL A 179 9.49 27.42 -1.82
N THR A 180 9.97 27.82 -2.99
CA THR A 180 10.31 29.21 -3.35
C THR A 180 9.45 29.75 -4.48
N ASN A 181 8.70 28.88 -5.16
CA ASN A 181 7.71 29.18 -6.18
C ASN A 181 6.67 28.04 -6.20
N LEU A 182 5.53 28.27 -6.86
CA LEU A 182 4.43 27.31 -6.87
C LEU A 182 4.68 26.11 -7.80
N GLN A 183 5.55 26.21 -8.80
CA GLN A 183 5.91 25.06 -9.64
C GLN A 183 6.53 23.94 -8.82
N GLN A 184 7.35 24.26 -7.81
CA GLN A 184 7.94 23.27 -6.90
C GLN A 184 6.89 22.50 -6.08
N VAL A 185 5.73 23.10 -5.84
CA VAL A 185 4.59 22.43 -5.20
C VAL A 185 3.95 21.47 -6.19
N MET A 186 3.69 21.91 -7.42
CA MET A 186 3.08 21.08 -8.46
C MET A 186 3.95 19.88 -8.86
N ASP A 187 5.27 20.05 -8.81
CA ASP A 187 6.25 19.01 -9.08
C ASP A 187 6.45 18.03 -7.91
N SER A 188 5.86 18.31 -6.74
CA SER A 188 5.96 17.42 -5.58
C SER A 188 5.08 16.18 -5.72
N ASP A 189 5.50 15.07 -5.10
CA ASP A 189 4.74 13.81 -5.11
C ASP A 189 3.41 13.95 -4.35
N TYR A 190 3.40 14.75 -3.28
CA TYR A 190 2.23 14.95 -2.43
C TYR A 190 2.02 16.44 -2.14
N TYR A 191 0.81 16.92 -2.35
CA TYR A 191 0.40 18.21 -1.82
C TYR A 191 -1.06 18.24 -1.37
N TYR A 192 -1.33 19.12 -0.41
CA TYR A 192 -2.64 19.53 0.03
C TYR A 192 -2.71 21.05 -0.16
N LEU A 193 -3.57 21.51 -1.05
CA LEU A 193 -3.73 22.92 -1.38
C LEU A 193 -5.18 23.33 -1.16
N SER A 194 -5.39 24.41 -0.43
CA SER A 194 -6.72 25.01 -0.29
C SER A 194 -6.65 26.52 -0.44
N VAL A 195 -7.77 27.09 -0.81
CA VAL A 195 -7.98 28.51 -0.93
C VAL A 195 -9.20 28.87 -0.10
N VAL A 196 -9.02 29.83 0.80
CA VAL A 196 -10.05 30.24 1.76
C VAL A 196 -10.17 31.76 1.84
N TYR A 197 -11.36 32.23 2.15
CA TYR A 197 -11.61 33.60 2.56
C TYR A 197 -11.55 33.72 4.09
N VAL A 198 -10.82 34.73 4.56
CA VAL A 198 -10.63 35.03 5.98
C VAL A 198 -11.19 36.43 6.25
N PRO A 199 -12.23 36.58 7.10
CA PRO A 199 -12.77 37.89 7.48
C PRO A 199 -11.71 38.86 7.94
N VAL A 200 -11.85 40.12 7.55
CA VAL A 200 -11.01 41.20 8.12
C VAL A 200 -11.43 41.48 9.56
N ASN A 201 -10.48 41.95 10.38
CA ASN A 201 -10.78 42.39 11.73
C ASN A 201 -11.69 43.62 11.74
N SER A 202 -12.35 43.88 12.88
CA SER A 202 -13.26 45.03 13.06
C SER A 202 -12.65 46.41 12.80
N ASP A 203 -11.32 46.53 12.84
CA ASP A 203 -10.53 47.73 12.55
C ASP A 203 -10.00 47.78 11.10
N ASN A 204 -10.49 46.89 10.23
CA ASN A 204 -10.03 46.68 8.85
C ASN A 204 -8.54 46.28 8.75
N THR A 205 -8.02 45.55 9.73
CA THR A 205 -6.72 44.87 9.62
C THR A 205 -6.86 43.45 9.11
N VAL A 206 -5.78 42.89 8.56
CA VAL A 206 -5.72 41.48 8.14
C VAL A 206 -5.82 40.58 9.37
N ALA A 207 -6.82 39.69 9.39
CA ALA A 207 -6.85 38.55 10.31
C ALA A 207 -6.17 37.34 9.66
N PHE A 208 -5.59 36.47 10.48
CA PHE A 208 -5.00 35.21 10.04
C PHE A 208 -6.04 34.08 10.06
N PRO A 209 -5.85 33.02 9.26
CA PRO A 209 -6.73 31.85 9.25
C PRO A 209 -6.98 31.22 10.62
N ASP A 210 -6.01 31.32 11.54
CA ASP A 210 -6.11 30.78 12.89
C ASP A 210 -6.80 31.73 13.90
N GLU A 211 -7.10 32.97 13.50
CA GLU A 211 -7.69 34.00 14.37
C GLU A 211 -9.22 34.12 14.20
N THR A 212 -9.78 33.58 13.12
CA THR A 212 -11.20 33.73 12.76
C THR A 212 -11.68 32.55 11.90
N THR A 213 -12.99 32.40 11.76
CA THR A 213 -13.60 31.44 10.83
C THR A 213 -13.10 31.67 9.40
N THR A 214 -12.80 30.58 8.70
CA THR A 214 -12.44 30.57 7.28
C THR A 214 -13.63 30.10 6.43
N TYR A 215 -13.73 30.59 5.20
CA TYR A 215 -14.73 30.12 4.22
C TYR A 215 -14.02 29.52 3.02
N PHE A 216 -14.29 28.25 2.71
CA PHE A 216 -13.70 27.56 1.57
C PHE A 216 -14.11 28.21 0.23
N ASP A 217 -13.18 28.21 -0.73
CA ASP A 217 -13.39 28.67 -2.11
C ASP A 217 -13.10 27.56 -3.11
N GLU A 218 -11.85 27.07 -3.11
CA GLU A 218 -11.37 26.02 -4.02
C GLU A 218 -10.14 25.32 -3.44
N GLY A 219 -9.82 24.11 -3.91
CA GLY A 219 -8.66 23.36 -3.42
C GLY A 219 -8.48 22.03 -4.12
N GLY A 220 -7.38 21.36 -3.80
CA GLY A 220 -7.07 20.03 -4.32
C GLY A 220 -6.01 19.31 -3.52
N VAL A 221 -6.11 17.98 -3.52
CA VAL A 221 -5.10 17.07 -2.97
C VAL A 221 -4.46 16.30 -4.11
N LYS A 222 -3.13 16.24 -4.13
CA LYS A 222 -2.39 15.35 -5.03
C LYS A 222 -1.72 14.26 -4.22
N ILE A 223 -1.96 13.02 -4.62
CA ILE A 223 -1.26 11.83 -4.13
C ILE A 223 -0.60 11.13 -5.31
N ASP A 224 0.74 11.09 -5.33
CA ASP A 224 1.57 10.58 -6.41
C ASP A 224 1.23 11.20 -7.78
N THR A 225 0.51 10.47 -8.64
CA THR A 225 0.10 10.93 -9.97
C THR A 225 -1.35 11.36 -10.05
N GLU A 226 -2.13 11.13 -8.99
CA GLU A 226 -3.55 11.43 -8.96
C GLU A 226 -3.81 12.77 -8.28
N GLU A 227 -4.70 13.56 -8.87
CA GLU A 227 -5.17 14.82 -8.32
C GLU A 227 -6.67 14.74 -8.08
N TYR A 228 -7.10 15.17 -6.90
CA TYR A 228 -8.49 15.19 -6.47
C TYR A 228 -8.91 16.63 -6.17
N GLU A 229 -10.05 17.06 -6.71
CA GLU A 229 -10.65 18.35 -6.39
C GLU A 229 -11.35 18.28 -5.02
N MET A 230 -11.22 19.35 -4.23
CA MET A 230 -11.91 19.49 -2.93
C MET A 230 -13.27 20.14 -3.11
N GLU A 231 -14.30 19.57 -2.49
CA GLU A 231 -15.64 20.16 -2.38
C GLU A 231 -15.79 21.05 -1.14
N ASP A 232 -15.09 20.71 -0.06
CA ASP A 232 -15.09 21.47 1.19
C ASP A 232 -13.79 21.25 1.97
N VAL A 233 -13.49 22.16 2.89
CA VAL A 233 -12.40 21.99 3.86
C VAL A 233 -12.73 22.64 5.20
N GLU A 234 -12.47 21.91 6.29
CA GLU A 234 -12.55 22.44 7.65
C GLU A 234 -11.16 22.43 8.31
N TYR A 235 -10.82 23.52 9.00
CA TYR A 235 -9.58 23.63 9.76
C TYR A 235 -9.84 23.71 11.26
N THR A 236 -9.16 22.87 12.02
CA THR A 236 -9.13 22.93 13.49
C THR A 236 -7.73 23.30 13.96
N PHE A 237 -7.59 24.49 14.54
CA PHE A 237 -6.33 24.97 15.10
C PHE A 237 -6.25 24.64 16.59
N ASN A 238 -5.42 23.64 16.95
CA ASN A 238 -5.27 23.11 18.30
C ASN A 238 -4.40 24.02 19.19
N SER A 239 -3.33 24.58 18.62
CA SER A 239 -2.50 25.57 19.31
C SER A 239 -1.82 26.50 18.33
N VAL A 240 -1.70 27.77 18.69
CA VAL A 240 -1.04 28.77 17.86
C VAL A 240 -0.09 29.58 18.73
N THR A 241 1.18 29.60 18.33
CA THR A 241 2.17 30.53 18.87
C THR A 241 2.55 31.56 17.80
N SER A 242 3.44 32.50 18.12
CA SER A 242 3.89 33.50 17.15
C SER A 242 4.55 32.89 15.90
N THR A 243 5.14 31.70 16.02
CA THR A 243 5.91 31.05 14.95
C THR A 243 5.30 29.74 14.46
N ASP A 244 4.65 28.98 15.33
CA ASP A 244 4.17 27.62 15.04
C ASP A 244 2.65 27.52 15.17
N ALA A 245 2.04 26.64 14.38
CA ALA A 245 0.68 26.17 14.62
C ALA A 245 0.61 24.65 14.59
N ASP A 246 -0.25 24.13 15.44
CA ASP A 246 -0.74 22.76 15.44
C ASP A 246 -2.17 22.82 14.91
N TYR A 247 -2.40 22.24 13.73
CA TYR A 247 -3.73 22.22 13.13
C TYR A 247 -3.97 20.98 12.29
N GLU A 248 -5.25 20.67 12.18
CA GLU A 248 -5.80 19.60 11.36
C GLU A 248 -6.68 20.21 10.27
N GLY A 249 -6.60 19.66 9.05
CA GLY A 249 -7.43 20.06 7.92
C GLY A 249 -8.16 18.85 7.34
N GLU A 250 -9.48 18.84 7.40
CA GLU A 250 -10.30 17.76 6.82
C GLU A 250 -10.89 18.26 5.50
N ALA A 251 -10.49 17.64 4.38
CA ALA A 251 -11.02 17.95 3.05
C ALA A 251 -11.97 16.86 2.57
N LEU A 252 -13.16 17.26 2.14
CA LEU A 252 -14.07 16.40 1.37
C LEU A 252 -13.70 16.50 -0.12
N LEU A 253 -13.48 15.36 -0.77
CA LEU A 253 -13.11 15.28 -2.18
C LEU A 253 -14.33 14.92 -3.04
N GLU A 254 -14.32 15.28 -4.33
CA GLU A 254 -15.44 15.01 -5.27
C GLU A 254 -15.83 13.51 -5.39
N ASN A 255 -14.91 12.59 -5.08
CA ASN A 255 -15.17 11.15 -5.04
C ASN A 255 -15.81 10.67 -3.73
N SER A 256 -16.22 11.60 -2.85
CA SER A 256 -16.73 11.33 -1.50
C SER A 256 -15.72 10.71 -0.53
N ASN A 257 -14.43 10.68 -0.88
CA ASN A 257 -13.37 10.33 0.06
C ASN A 257 -12.97 11.58 0.86
N THR A 258 -12.33 11.34 2.01
CA THR A 258 -11.79 12.39 2.86
C THR A 258 -10.26 12.33 2.83
N ALA A 259 -9.61 13.49 2.79
CA ALA A 259 -8.18 13.62 3.01
C ALA A 259 -7.92 14.48 4.25
N ASN A 260 -7.10 13.98 5.18
CA ASN A 260 -6.80 14.65 6.43
C ASN A 260 -5.36 15.17 6.42
N LEU A 261 -5.19 16.47 6.59
CA LEU A 261 -3.90 17.11 6.80
C LEU A 261 -3.63 17.23 8.29
N PHE A 262 -2.45 16.80 8.72
CA PHE A 262 -1.93 17.06 10.06
C PHE A 262 -0.68 17.92 9.93
N TRP A 263 -0.66 19.06 10.63
CA TRP A 263 0.48 19.94 10.64
C TRP A 263 0.81 20.42 12.05
N ASN A 264 2.08 20.24 12.43
CA ASN A 264 2.68 20.78 13.62
C ASN A 264 3.99 21.48 13.24
N GLY A 265 4.02 22.80 13.38
CA GLY A 265 5.24 23.59 13.27
C GLY A 265 5.06 24.93 12.59
N ALA A 266 6.18 25.51 12.19
CA ALA A 266 6.21 26.85 11.64
C ALA A 266 5.49 26.91 10.29
N TYR A 267 4.43 27.70 10.20
CA TYR A 267 3.85 28.03 8.90
C TYR A 267 4.36 29.40 8.46
N MET A 268 4.93 29.43 7.26
CA MET A 268 5.45 30.66 6.68
C MET A 268 4.32 31.47 6.08
N VAL A 269 4.48 32.79 6.11
CA VAL A 269 3.52 33.69 5.48
C VAL A 269 4.19 34.53 4.42
N SER A 270 3.53 34.67 3.29
CA SER A 270 4.01 35.47 2.17
C SER A 270 2.83 36.18 1.51
N THR A 271 3.13 37.24 0.78
CA THR A 271 2.18 37.93 -0.08
C THR A 271 2.45 37.54 -1.52
N VAL A 272 1.41 37.13 -2.23
CA VAL A 272 1.50 36.72 -3.62
C VAL A 272 0.37 37.35 -4.43
N ASP A 273 0.60 37.50 -5.72
CA ASP A 273 -0.44 37.83 -6.69
C ASP A 273 -0.96 36.52 -7.29
N LEU A 274 -2.15 36.07 -6.85
CA LEU A 274 -2.76 34.83 -7.35
C LEU A 274 -3.56 35.04 -8.66
N GLY A 275 -3.66 36.27 -9.18
CA GLY A 275 -4.57 36.60 -10.28
C GLY A 275 -6.05 36.39 -9.92
N SER A 276 -6.91 36.31 -10.95
CA SER A 276 -8.37 36.23 -10.80
C SER A 276 -8.90 34.83 -10.53
N LYS A 277 -8.15 33.77 -10.85
CA LYS A 277 -8.52 32.35 -10.61
C LYS A 277 -7.27 31.47 -10.50
N PRO A 278 -6.79 31.13 -9.29
CA PRO A 278 -5.79 30.08 -9.13
C PRO A 278 -6.45 28.71 -9.35
N LYS A 279 -6.71 28.34 -10.60
CA LYS A 279 -6.98 26.93 -10.94
C LYS A 279 -5.72 26.10 -10.71
N ASN A 280 -5.80 24.79 -10.47
CA ASN A 280 -4.63 23.89 -10.40
C ASN A 280 -3.64 24.09 -11.58
N ASN A 281 -4.14 24.45 -12.77
CA ASN A 281 -3.30 24.74 -13.95
C ASN A 281 -2.75 26.20 -14.04
N ALA A 282 -3.22 27.12 -13.20
CA ALA A 282 -2.83 28.53 -13.18
C ALA A 282 -1.64 28.82 -12.23
N LEU A 283 -1.22 27.84 -11.43
CA LEU A 283 -0.10 27.94 -10.47
C LEU A 283 1.28 28.05 -11.15
N SER A 284 1.36 27.90 -12.47
CA SER A 284 2.61 27.92 -13.26
C SER A 284 3.21 29.33 -13.48
N ASN A 285 2.51 30.41 -13.12
CA ASN A 285 2.93 31.79 -13.47
C ASN A 285 3.48 32.64 -12.30
N THR A 286 3.53 32.13 -11.07
CA THR A 286 4.06 32.86 -9.90
C THR A 286 5.57 32.61 -9.75
N ASN A 287 6.35 33.50 -10.37
CA ASN A 287 7.80 33.32 -10.52
C ASN A 287 8.62 33.44 -9.21
N LYS A 288 8.04 33.85 -8.08
CA LYS A 288 8.72 33.84 -6.77
C LYS A 288 7.75 34.08 -5.59
N ILE A 289 7.92 33.34 -4.50
CA ILE A 289 7.26 33.58 -3.21
C ILE A 289 8.20 34.46 -2.36
N GLU A 290 7.74 35.63 -1.93
CA GLU A 290 8.50 36.53 -1.05
C GLU A 290 8.00 36.45 0.39
N PHE A 291 8.72 35.71 1.23
CA PHE A 291 8.34 35.54 2.63
C PHE A 291 8.47 36.84 3.43
N ILE A 292 7.41 37.19 4.15
CA ILE A 292 7.39 38.36 5.02
C ILE A 292 6.90 37.97 6.41
N SER A 293 7.34 38.70 7.45
CA SER A 293 6.94 38.42 8.83
C SER A 293 5.44 38.67 9.05
N LYS A 294 4.80 37.87 9.92
CA LYS A 294 3.38 38.06 10.31
C LYS A 294 3.07 39.50 10.73
N ASP A 295 3.97 40.16 11.47
CA ASP A 295 3.80 41.57 11.87
C ASP A 295 3.69 42.54 10.68
N LYS A 296 4.39 42.27 9.57
CA LYS A 296 4.29 43.11 8.37
C LYS A 296 2.93 42.93 7.69
N ILE A 297 2.38 41.72 7.72
CA ILE A 297 1.06 41.40 7.17
C ILE A 297 -0.05 42.03 8.00
N LYS A 298 0.02 41.93 9.35
CA LYS A 298 -0.96 42.58 10.24
C LYS A 298 -1.08 44.09 10.00
N ASN A 299 0.03 44.72 9.64
CA ASN A 299 0.11 46.15 9.38
C ASN A 299 -0.23 46.55 7.92
N LEU A 300 -0.61 45.61 7.06
CA LEU A 300 -1.12 45.93 5.73
C LEU A 300 -2.45 46.68 5.89
N LYS A 301 -2.48 47.93 5.44
CA LYS A 301 -3.71 48.72 5.43
C LYS A 301 -4.62 48.21 4.33
N ILE A 302 -5.79 47.74 4.72
CA ILE A 302 -6.86 47.36 3.81
C ILE A 302 -7.70 48.61 3.54
N THR A 303 -7.52 49.23 2.38
CA THR A 303 -8.32 50.38 1.92
C THR A 303 -9.41 49.92 0.95
N LYS A 304 -10.66 50.25 1.28
CA LYS A 304 -11.82 50.07 0.41
C LYS A 304 -11.82 51.03 -0.77
#